data_AF-A0A4V3XIE1-F1
#
_entry.id   AF-A0A4V3XIE1-F1
#
_cell.length_a   1.000
_cell.length_b   1.000
_cell.length_c   1.000
_cell.angle_alpha   90.00
_cell.angle_beta   90.00
_cell.angle_gamma   90.00
#
_symmetry.space_group_name_H-M   'P 1'
#
loop_
_entity.id
_entity.type
_entity.pdbx_description
1 polymer ?
#
loop_
_entity_poly.entity_id
_entity_poly.type
_entity_poly.pdbx_seq_one_letter_code
_entity_poly.pdbx_strand_id
1 'polypeptide(L)'
;MAEATVPTPEDKARYDAAKEELMKALTKKREADKRLAQIEVQLYNFEGTYLSETAAHSGGNIIHGFEGYLKNAPGGRRKYEVGDGDRLFSMSSMTHKKSLELSGEGEESAATAEDSRMSTPGLTTVIVPPARSAELTAAQQKKNRDREYQRKKRANAARRSAGTLSDDDSVTSGRRPSKRARLGDDD
;
A
#
# COMPACT_ATOMS: atom_id res chain seq x y z
N MET A 1 8.18 -28.63 -50.31
CA MET A 1 7.01 -28.99 -49.48
C MET A 1 7.56 -29.61 -48.21
N ALA A 2 7.30 -29.01 -47.04
CA ALA A 2 7.70 -29.60 -45.77
C ALA A 2 6.75 -30.76 -45.46
N GLU A 3 7.27 -31.98 -45.51
CA GLU A 3 6.54 -33.19 -45.16
C GLU A 3 6.22 -33.13 -43.67
N ALA A 4 4.94 -32.92 -43.34
CA ALA A 4 4.47 -32.96 -41.97
C ALA A 4 4.58 -34.42 -41.51
N THR A 5 5.67 -34.73 -40.80
CA THR A 5 5.90 -36.03 -40.20
C THR A 5 4.73 -36.36 -39.27
N VAL A 6 3.93 -37.34 -39.68
CA VAL A 6 2.78 -37.81 -38.89
C VAL A 6 3.30 -38.30 -37.55
N PRO A 7 2.76 -37.82 -36.41
CA PRO A 7 3.24 -38.22 -35.09
C PRO A 7 3.19 -39.73 -34.94
N THR A 8 4.33 -40.34 -34.62
CA THR A 8 4.40 -41.78 -34.42
C THR A 8 3.66 -42.16 -33.12
N PRO A 9 3.20 -43.40 -32.96
CA PRO A 9 2.64 -43.87 -31.69
C PRO A 9 3.58 -43.66 -30.49
N GLU A 10 4.89 -43.74 -30.73
CA GLU A 10 5.92 -43.43 -29.72
C GLU A 10 5.92 -41.95 -29.34
N ASP A 11 5.79 -41.04 -30.31
CA ASP A 11 5.70 -39.60 -30.04
C ASP A 11 4.46 -39.25 -29.21
N LYS A 12 3.34 -39.92 -29.50
CA LYS A 12 2.12 -39.77 -28.71
C LYS A 12 2.30 -40.28 -27.28
N ALA A 13 2.93 -41.45 -27.10
CA ALA A 13 3.21 -41.99 -25.77
C ALA A 13 4.17 -41.10 -24.97
N ARG A 14 5.21 -40.54 -25.61
CA ARG A 14 6.12 -39.57 -24.98
C ARG A 14 5.41 -38.29 -24.57
N TYR A 15 4.52 -37.78 -25.42
CA TYR A 15 3.70 -36.61 -25.12
C TYR A 15 2.77 -36.86 -23.93
N ASP A 16 2.07 -38.00 -23.92
CA ASP A 16 1.15 -38.35 -22.83
C ASP A 16 1.91 -38.53 -21.49
N ALA A 17 3.09 -39.15 -21.51
CA ALA A 17 3.97 -39.27 -20.34
C ALA A 17 4.46 -37.90 -19.84
N ALA A 18 4.93 -37.02 -20.74
CA ALA A 18 5.36 -35.66 -20.39
C ALA A 18 4.21 -34.82 -19.82
N LYS A 19 2.99 -35.00 -20.34
CA LYS A 19 1.79 -34.33 -19.83
C LYS A 19 1.43 -34.80 -18.42
N GLU A 20 1.53 -36.09 -18.14
CA GLU A 20 1.32 -36.65 -16.80
C GLU A 20 2.36 -36.12 -15.81
N GLU A 21 3.64 -36.12 -16.20
CA GLU A 21 4.72 -35.58 -15.38
C GLU A 21 4.50 -34.09 -15.07
N LEU A 22 4.12 -33.30 -16.06
CA LEU A 22 3.82 -31.88 -15.89
C LEU A 22 2.67 -31.66 -14.90
N MET A 23 1.59 -32.44 -14.99
CA MET A 23 0.46 -32.36 -14.06
C MET A 23 0.89 -32.65 -12.62
N LYS A 24 1.72 -33.68 -12.43
CA LYS A 24 2.29 -34.02 -11.12
C LYS A 24 3.20 -32.90 -10.59
N ALA A 25 4.07 -32.35 -11.44
CA ALA A 25 4.96 -31.26 -11.08
C ALA A 25 4.20 -29.98 -10.68
N LEU A 26 3.14 -29.63 -11.41
CA LEU A 26 2.27 -28.48 -11.08
C LEU A 26 1.58 -28.66 -9.74
N THR A 27 1.12 -29.87 -9.43
CA THR A 27 0.47 -30.17 -8.15
C THR A 27 1.48 -30.04 -7.01
N LYS A 28 2.68 -30.63 -7.17
CA LYS A 28 3.77 -30.52 -6.20
C LYS A 28 4.20 -29.06 -5.98
N LYS A 29 4.28 -28.26 -7.05
CA LYS A 29 4.58 -26.83 -6.97
C LYS A 29 3.53 -26.11 -6.12
N ARG A 30 2.24 -26.31 -6.40
CA ARG A 30 1.14 -25.67 -5.65
C ARG A 30 1.19 -26.03 -4.17
N GLU A 31 1.48 -27.28 -3.84
CA GLU A 31 1.64 -27.69 -2.45
C GLU A 31 2.87 -27.05 -1.78
N ALA A 32 3.99 -26.97 -2.48
CA ALA A 32 5.20 -26.32 -1.97
C ALA A 32 4.96 -24.83 -1.72
N ASP A 33 4.33 -24.12 -2.66
CA ASP A 33 3.97 -22.71 -2.54
C ASP A 33 3.04 -22.48 -1.33
N LYS A 34 2.06 -23.37 -1.13
CA LYS A 34 1.16 -23.31 0.04
C LYS A 34 1.92 -23.53 1.35
N ARG A 35 2.79 -24.53 1.42
CA ARG A 35 3.60 -24.80 2.63
C ARG A 35 4.56 -23.65 2.93
N LEU A 36 5.16 -23.06 1.90
CA LEU A 36 6.03 -21.89 2.05
C LEU A 36 5.27 -20.72 2.68
N ALA A 37 4.10 -20.37 2.13
CA ALA A 37 3.29 -19.28 2.66
C ALA A 37 2.89 -19.51 4.13
N GLN A 38 2.54 -20.75 4.49
CA GLN A 38 2.24 -21.12 5.88
C GLN A 38 3.43 -20.92 6.81
N ILE A 39 4.64 -21.33 6.40
CA ILE A 39 5.84 -21.18 7.22
C ILE A 39 6.23 -19.71 7.38
N GLU A 40 6.13 -18.91 6.32
CA GLU A 40 6.44 -17.47 6.36
C GLU A 40 5.53 -16.72 7.33
N VAL A 41 4.25 -17.05 7.33
CA VAL A 41 3.26 -16.53 8.27
C VAL A 41 3.57 -16.94 9.72
N GLN A 42 3.87 -18.22 9.94
CA GLN A 42 4.24 -18.72 11.26
C GLN A 42 5.49 -18.02 11.79
N LEU A 43 6.48 -17.83 10.92
CA LEU A 43 7.73 -17.14 11.25
C LEU A 43 7.46 -15.69 11.67
N TYR A 44 6.64 -14.96 10.92
CA TYR A 44 6.24 -13.60 11.26
C TYR A 44 5.57 -13.50 12.64
N ASN A 45 4.69 -14.44 12.95
CA ASN A 45 3.98 -14.49 14.24
C ASN A 45 4.92 -14.85 15.40
N PHE A 46 5.85 -15.79 15.18
CA PHE A 46 6.87 -16.15 16.17
C PHE A 46 7.84 -15.01 16.44
N GLU A 47 8.28 -14.30 15.39
CA GLU A 47 9.13 -13.11 15.56
C GLU A 47 8.41 -12.04 16.39
N GLY A 48 7.14 -11.75 16.08
CA GLY A 48 6.37 -10.76 16.83
C GLY A 48 6.28 -11.12 18.32
N THR A 49 6.00 -12.39 18.62
CA THR A 49 5.93 -12.89 20.00
C THR A 49 7.29 -12.81 20.69
N TYR A 50 8.35 -13.31 20.04
CA TYR A 50 9.71 -13.31 20.59
C TYR A 50 10.24 -11.91 20.86
N LEU A 51 10.08 -10.98 19.91
CA LEU A 51 10.55 -9.60 20.07
C LEU A 51 9.77 -8.85 21.15
N SER A 52 8.45 -9.07 21.24
CA SER A 52 7.63 -8.47 22.29
C SER A 52 7.98 -9.00 23.69
N GLU A 53 8.17 -10.31 23.81
CA GLU A 53 8.54 -10.95 25.08
C GLU A 53 9.94 -10.54 25.50
N THR A 54 10.92 -10.64 24.61
CA THR A 54 12.31 -10.30 24.94
C THR A 54 12.51 -8.81 25.17
N ALA A 55 11.72 -7.93 24.54
CA ALA A 55 11.73 -6.51 24.86
C ALA A 55 11.35 -6.19 26.31
N ALA A 56 10.46 -6.99 26.92
CA ALA A 56 10.07 -6.84 28.32
C ALA A 56 11.19 -7.26 29.28
N HIS A 57 12.07 -8.17 28.85
CA HIS A 57 13.16 -8.72 29.65
C HIS A 57 14.46 -7.99 29.28
N SER A 58 15.01 -7.15 30.17
CA SER A 58 16.26 -6.40 29.91
C SER A 58 17.52 -7.25 29.67
N GLY A 59 17.39 -8.57 29.54
CA GLY A 59 18.46 -9.53 29.27
C GLY A 59 18.90 -9.62 27.79
N GLY A 60 18.23 -8.92 26.88
CA GLY A 60 18.62 -8.85 25.46
C GLY A 60 17.98 -9.92 24.57
N ASN A 61 18.26 -9.86 23.28
CA ASN A 61 17.71 -10.75 22.27
C ASN A 61 18.66 -10.98 21.08
N ILE A 62 18.32 -11.87 20.15
CA ILE A 62 19.20 -12.21 19.03
C ILE A 62 19.46 -11.05 18.05
N ILE A 63 18.61 -10.02 18.05
CA ILE A 63 18.74 -8.86 17.17
C ILE A 63 19.71 -7.83 17.78
N HIS A 64 19.58 -7.57 19.08
CA HIS A 64 20.31 -6.51 19.79
C HIS A 64 21.48 -7.02 20.65
N GLY A 65 21.63 -8.34 20.78
CA GLY A 65 22.63 -8.99 21.62
C GLY A 65 22.18 -9.21 23.06
N PHE A 66 22.98 -9.99 23.80
CA PHE A 66 22.71 -10.44 25.18
C PHE A 66 23.62 -9.78 26.22
N GLU A 67 24.20 -8.62 25.92
CA GLU A 67 25.13 -7.94 26.84
C GLU A 67 24.49 -7.57 28.19
N GLY A 68 23.17 -7.37 28.20
CA GLY A 68 22.37 -7.11 29.40
C GLY A 68 22.01 -8.35 30.21
N TYR A 69 22.26 -9.56 29.71
CA TYR A 69 21.80 -10.81 30.34
C TYR A 69 22.37 -11.03 31.76
N LEU A 70 23.64 -10.66 31.98
CA LEU A 70 24.32 -10.79 33.27
C LEU A 70 24.16 -9.57 34.18
N LYS A 71 23.82 -8.42 33.59
CA LYS A 71 23.58 -7.18 34.31
C LYS A 71 22.08 -7.13 34.57
N ASN A 72 21.62 -7.65 35.71
CA ASN A 72 20.23 -7.49 36.17
C ASN A 72 19.89 -5.99 36.33
N ALA A 73 19.73 -5.29 35.21
CA ALA A 73 19.46 -3.87 35.16
C ALA A 73 18.00 -3.70 35.59
N PRO A 74 17.74 -2.91 36.65
CA PRO A 74 16.38 -2.72 37.12
C PRO A 74 15.60 -1.93 36.07
N GLY A 75 14.81 -2.65 35.27
CA GLY A 75 13.57 -2.20 34.67
C GLY A 75 13.62 -0.87 33.91
N GLY A 76 14.35 -0.82 32.81
CA GLY A 76 14.09 0.18 31.77
C GLY A 76 12.85 -0.22 30.96
N ARG A 77 11.65 0.00 31.50
CA ARG A 77 10.35 -0.26 30.84
C ARG A 77 10.09 0.69 29.66
N ARG A 78 11.02 0.79 28.72
CA ARG A 78 10.71 1.41 27.43
C ARG A 78 9.90 0.38 26.66
N LYS A 79 8.62 0.67 26.43
CA LYS A 79 7.80 -0.09 25.49
C LYS A 79 8.57 -0.11 24.17
N TYR A 80 9.12 -1.27 23.84
CA TYR A 80 9.75 -1.48 22.55
C TYR A 80 8.63 -1.70 21.55
N GLU A 81 8.51 -0.81 20.58
CA GLU A 81 7.65 -1.07 19.43
C GLU A 81 8.46 -1.95 18.47
N VAL A 82 7.94 -3.15 18.19
CA VAL A 82 8.56 -4.07 17.25
C VAL A 82 8.47 -3.45 15.87
N GLY A 83 9.61 -3.01 15.32
CA GLY A 83 9.67 -2.47 13.98
C GLY A 83 9.82 -3.57 12.94
N ASP A 84 9.39 -3.29 11.70
CA ASP A 84 9.62 -4.19 10.56
C ASP A 84 11.10 -4.52 10.35
N GLY A 85 11.99 -3.57 10.64
CA GLY A 85 13.44 -3.75 10.51
C GLY A 85 14.04 -4.79 11.47
N ASP A 86 13.34 -5.11 12.57
CA ASP A 86 13.81 -6.10 13.55
C ASP A 86 13.38 -7.53 13.19
N ARG A 87 12.48 -7.68 12.20
CA ARG A 87 11.93 -8.96 11.73
C ARG A 87 12.86 -9.60 10.70
N LEU A 88 14.12 -9.81 11.08
CA LEU A 88 15.18 -10.25 10.18
C LEU A 88 14.87 -11.57 9.48
N PHE A 89 14.17 -12.50 10.14
CA PHE A 89 13.82 -13.78 9.55
C PHE A 89 12.69 -13.62 8.53
N SER A 90 11.65 -12.83 8.79
CA SER A 90 10.65 -12.51 7.76
C SER A 90 11.25 -11.73 6.59
N MET A 91 12.14 -10.78 6.87
CA MET A 91 12.86 -10.01 5.85
C MET A 91 13.83 -10.84 5.01
N SER A 92 14.21 -12.04 5.46
CA SER A 92 15.04 -12.97 4.69
C SER A 92 14.30 -13.59 3.50
N SER A 93 12.97 -13.50 3.48
CA SER A 93 12.15 -13.94 2.35
C SER A 93 11.52 -12.78 1.60
N MET A 94 11.73 -12.77 0.28
CA MET A 94 11.11 -11.82 -0.64
C MET A 94 9.60 -12.05 -0.78
N THR A 95 9.09 -13.24 -0.44
CA THR A 95 7.68 -13.60 -0.59
C THR A 95 6.84 -13.41 0.67
N HIS A 96 7.45 -13.11 1.83
CA HIS A 96 6.72 -13.10 3.10
C HIS A 96 5.52 -12.14 3.11
N LYS A 97 5.66 -10.93 2.53
CA LYS A 97 4.57 -9.94 2.47
C LYS A 97 3.35 -10.47 1.71
N LYS A 98 3.61 -11.11 0.58
CA LYS A 98 2.57 -11.76 -0.23
C LYS A 98 1.89 -12.89 0.54
N SER A 99 2.65 -13.64 1.34
CA SER A 99 2.11 -14.72 2.16
C SER A 99 1.24 -14.21 3.30
N LEU A 100 1.59 -13.07 3.91
CA LEU A 100 0.74 -12.39 4.91
C LEU A 100 -0.56 -11.87 4.30
N GLU A 101 -0.50 -11.28 3.10
CA GLU A 101 -1.69 -10.85 2.34
C GLU A 101 -2.62 -12.04 2.02
N LEU A 102 -2.05 -13.18 1.64
CA LEU A 102 -2.81 -14.39 1.33
C LEU A 102 -3.50 -14.99 2.56
N SER A 103 -2.87 -14.88 3.73
CA SER A 103 -3.40 -15.39 5.00
C SER A 103 -4.37 -14.44 5.69
N GLY A 104 -4.45 -13.18 5.26
CA GLY A 104 -5.28 -12.15 5.90
C GLY A 104 -4.68 -11.57 7.18
N GLU A 105 -3.40 -11.83 7.46
CA GLU A 105 -2.65 -11.33 8.63
C GLU A 105 -1.73 -10.14 8.28
N GLY A 106 -1.75 -9.66 7.03
CA GLY A 106 -1.05 -8.44 6.66
C GLY A 106 -1.57 -7.27 7.48
N GLU A 107 -0.69 -6.67 8.30
CA GLU A 107 -1.05 -5.49 9.09
C GLU A 107 -1.65 -4.41 8.18
N GLU A 108 -2.78 -3.88 8.63
CA GLU A 108 -3.46 -2.71 8.10
C GLU A 108 -2.54 -1.49 8.25
N SER A 109 -1.56 -1.37 7.36
CA SER A 109 -0.67 -0.21 7.23
C SER A 109 -0.28 -0.01 5.77
N ALA A 110 -1.30 -0.03 4.92
CA ALA A 110 -1.30 0.68 3.65
C ALA A 110 -2.75 1.03 3.31
N ALA A 111 -3.16 2.24 3.70
CA ALA A 111 -4.41 2.83 3.24
C ALA A 111 -4.51 2.76 1.70
N THR A 112 -5.75 2.57 1.23
CA THR A 112 -6.23 2.49 -0.16
C THR A 112 -6.17 1.12 -0.84
N ALA A 113 -7.05 0.21 -0.41
CA ALA A 113 -7.51 -0.91 -1.24
C ALA A 113 -9.02 -0.77 -1.50
N GLU A 114 -9.40 0.20 -2.35
CA GLU A 114 -10.66 0.09 -3.08
C GLU A 114 -10.38 -0.67 -4.38
N ASP A 115 -10.27 -2.00 -4.31
CA ASP A 115 -10.58 -2.87 -5.46
C ASP A 115 -10.88 -4.30 -4.99
N SER A 116 -11.94 -4.45 -4.19
CA SER A 116 -12.59 -5.74 -3.99
C SER A 116 -13.42 -6.08 -5.23
N ARG A 117 -12.78 -6.56 -6.29
CA ARG A 117 -13.48 -7.24 -7.40
C ARG A 117 -12.85 -8.60 -7.71
N MET A 118 -13.44 -9.61 -7.08
CA MET A 118 -13.72 -10.93 -7.66
C MET A 118 -12.52 -11.66 -8.28
N SER A 119 -11.80 -12.42 -7.43
CA SER A 119 -10.91 -13.49 -7.90
C SER A 119 -11.72 -14.58 -8.62
N THR A 120 -11.75 -14.52 -9.95
CA THR A 120 -12.20 -15.64 -10.80
C THR A 120 -10.98 -16.38 -11.35
N PRO A 121 -10.87 -17.70 -11.18
CA PRO A 121 -9.71 -18.45 -11.64
C PRO A 121 -9.88 -18.81 -13.12
N GLY A 122 -8.96 -18.37 -13.98
CA GLY A 122 -8.73 -19.05 -15.27
C GLY A 122 -8.72 -18.25 -16.57
N LEU A 123 -8.40 -16.95 -16.59
CA LEU A 123 -8.19 -16.25 -17.87
C LEU A 123 -7.05 -15.23 -17.81
N THR A 124 -6.00 -15.46 -18.59
CA THR A 124 -4.91 -14.49 -18.83
C THR A 124 -5.39 -13.42 -19.81
N THR A 125 -6.14 -12.45 -19.31
CA THR A 125 -6.37 -11.18 -20.00
C THR A 125 -5.31 -10.17 -19.58
N VAL A 126 -4.65 -9.56 -20.58
CA VAL A 126 -3.72 -8.45 -20.35
C VAL A 126 -4.55 -7.23 -19.92
N ILE A 127 -4.56 -6.95 -18.62
CA ILE A 127 -5.20 -5.75 -18.07
C ILE A 127 -4.24 -4.58 -18.32
N VAL A 128 -4.59 -3.72 -19.27
CA VAL A 128 -3.91 -2.44 -19.47
C VAL A 128 -4.39 -1.50 -18.36
N PRO A 129 -3.49 -0.90 -17.55
CA PRO A 129 -3.90 0.06 -16.53
C PRO A 129 -4.53 1.29 -17.18
N PRO A 130 -5.64 1.82 -16.63
CA PRO A 130 -6.21 3.07 -17.12
C PRO A 130 -5.17 4.20 -16.99
N ALA A 131 -5.16 5.10 -17.97
CA ALA A 131 -4.23 6.23 -17.99
C ALA A 131 -4.32 7.01 -16.67
N ARG A 132 -3.17 7.17 -16.01
CA ARG A 132 -3.05 7.96 -14.77
C ARG A 132 -3.50 9.39 -15.07
N SER A 133 -4.58 9.83 -14.45
CA SER A 133 -4.87 11.27 -14.37
C SER A 133 -3.68 11.89 -13.64
N ALA A 134 -3.02 12.86 -14.30
CA ALA A 134 -1.83 13.50 -13.77
C ALA A 134 -2.08 13.96 -12.33
N GLU A 135 -1.37 13.36 -11.36
CA GLU A 135 -1.48 13.72 -9.97
C GLU A 135 -1.02 15.18 -9.81
N LEU A 136 -1.95 16.04 -9.44
CA LEU A 136 -1.67 17.43 -9.14
C LEU A 136 -0.80 17.48 -7.90
N THR A 137 0.37 18.12 -8.00
CA THR A 137 1.28 18.35 -6.88
C THR A 137 0.56 18.95 -5.68
N ALA A 138 1.05 18.71 -4.47
CA ALA A 138 0.44 19.20 -3.21
C ALA A 138 0.15 20.72 -3.23
N ALA A 139 0.98 21.50 -3.94
CA ALA A 139 0.76 22.93 -4.15
C ALA A 139 -0.49 23.25 -5.01
N GLN A 140 -0.75 22.45 -6.05
CA GLN A 140 -1.93 22.59 -6.92
C GLN A 140 -3.21 22.11 -6.21
N GLN A 141 -3.13 21.07 -5.39
CA GLN A 141 -4.26 20.61 -4.57
C GLN A 141 -4.68 21.66 -3.52
N LYS A 142 -3.71 22.33 -2.88
CA LYS A 142 -4.01 23.45 -1.95
C LYS A 142 -4.70 24.61 -2.67
N LYS A 143 -4.23 24.99 -3.86
CA LYS A 143 -4.83 26.06 -4.67
C LYS A 143 -6.27 25.72 -5.10
N ASN A 144 -6.53 24.47 -5.47
CA ASN A 144 -7.86 24.03 -5.86
C ASN A 144 -8.84 24.02 -4.68
N ARG A 145 -8.38 23.55 -3.50
CA ARG A 145 -9.17 23.58 -2.27
C ARG A 145 -9.50 25.01 -1.82
N ASP A 146 -8.55 25.94 -1.90
CA ASP A 146 -8.82 27.36 -1.60
C ASP A 146 -9.79 27.99 -2.59
N ARG A 147 -9.65 27.67 -3.89
CA ARG A 147 -10.55 28.16 -4.94
C ARG A 147 -11.97 27.65 -4.75
N GLU A 148 -12.11 26.40 -4.33
CA GLU A 148 -13.41 25.79 -4.00
C GLU A 148 -14.01 26.41 -2.73
N TYR A 149 -13.21 26.65 -1.70
CA TYR A 149 -13.66 27.32 -0.48
C TYR A 149 -14.19 28.74 -0.77
N GLN A 150 -13.49 29.49 -1.65
CA GLN A 150 -13.97 30.81 -2.10
C GLN A 150 -15.26 30.71 -2.93
N ARG A 151 -15.37 29.71 -3.82
CA ARG A 151 -16.60 29.48 -4.60
C ARG A 151 -17.77 29.15 -3.67
N LYS A 152 -17.58 28.28 -2.68
CA LYS A 152 -18.60 27.89 -1.71
C LYS A 152 -18.99 29.04 -0.79
N LYS A 153 -18.03 29.87 -0.36
CA LYS A 153 -18.30 31.11 0.40
C LYS A 153 -19.15 32.10 -0.40
N ARG A 154 -18.83 32.29 -1.69
CA ARG A 154 -19.62 33.16 -2.59
C ARG A 154 -21.03 32.61 -2.82
N ALA A 155 -21.16 31.30 -3.05
CA ALA A 155 -22.46 30.66 -3.21
C ALA A 155 -23.31 30.74 -1.92
N ASN A 156 -22.69 30.59 -0.74
CA ASN A 156 -23.41 30.67 0.52
C ASN A 156 -23.83 32.11 0.87
N ALA A 157 -23.02 33.11 0.51
CA ALA A 157 -23.40 34.52 0.58
C ALA A 157 -24.57 34.84 -0.36
N ALA A 158 -24.55 34.30 -1.59
CA ALA A 158 -25.64 34.45 -2.55
C ALA A 158 -26.95 33.76 -2.10
N ARG A 159 -26.85 32.62 -1.39
CA ARG A 159 -28.02 31.96 -0.78
C ARG A 159 -28.57 32.72 0.43
N ARG A 160 -27.70 33.38 1.20
CA ARG A 160 -28.13 34.29 2.28
C ARG A 160 -28.79 35.55 1.74
N SER A 161 -28.35 36.09 0.60
CA SER A 161 -29.01 37.24 -0.04
C SER A 161 -30.28 36.89 -0.81
N ALA A 162 -30.51 35.61 -1.13
CA ALA A 162 -31.76 35.14 -1.76
C ALA A 162 -32.87 34.82 -0.72
N GLY A 163 -32.60 34.95 0.58
CA GLY A 163 -33.50 34.57 1.68
C GLY A 163 -34.07 35.72 2.50
N THR A 164 -33.80 36.98 2.18
CA THR A 164 -34.33 38.13 2.93
C THR A 164 -34.76 39.24 1.98
N LEU A 165 -36.01 39.20 1.52
CA LEU A 165 -36.78 40.42 1.34
C LEU A 165 -37.12 40.90 2.76
N SER A 166 -36.29 41.79 3.30
CA SER A 166 -36.71 42.68 4.37
C SER A 166 -35.80 43.89 4.40
N ASP A 167 -36.49 45.01 4.51
CA ASP A 167 -36.13 46.41 4.50
C ASP A 167 -35.12 46.82 5.58
N ASP A 168 -34.59 48.03 5.38
CA ASP A 168 -34.01 48.94 6.38
C ASP A 168 -32.49 48.90 6.66
N ASP A 169 -31.84 50.01 6.26
CA ASP A 169 -30.74 50.78 6.88
C ASP A 169 -29.54 50.06 7.54
N SER A 170 -28.29 50.52 7.49
CA SER A 170 -27.62 51.71 6.99
C SER A 170 -26.11 51.48 7.21
N VAL A 171 -25.30 52.44 6.79
CA VAL A 171 -23.93 52.76 7.22
C VAL A 171 -22.71 52.25 6.41
N THR A 172 -22.31 53.15 5.51
CA THR A 172 -20.94 53.63 5.28
C THR A 172 -20.00 52.82 4.40
N SER A 173 -19.91 53.32 3.17
CA SER A 173 -18.79 53.18 2.25
C SER A 173 -17.47 53.66 2.86
N GLY A 174 -16.45 52.80 2.84
CA GLY A 174 -15.04 53.13 3.11
C GLY A 174 -14.11 52.56 2.05
N ARG A 175 -14.14 53.17 0.86
CA ARG A 175 -13.32 52.88 -0.32
C ARG A 175 -11.83 53.06 -0.03
N ARG A 176 -10.97 52.10 -0.42
CA ARG A 176 -9.53 52.35 -0.63
C ARG A 176 -9.03 51.73 -1.94
N PRO A 177 -8.03 52.38 -2.59
CA PRO A 177 -8.02 52.56 -4.04
C PRO A 177 -7.06 51.64 -4.79
N SER A 178 -7.28 51.59 -6.09
CA SER A 178 -6.57 50.85 -7.13
C SER A 178 -5.13 51.32 -7.39
N LYS A 179 -4.32 50.37 -7.90
CA LYS A 179 -3.19 50.51 -8.85
C LYS A 179 -2.08 51.51 -8.49
N ARG A 180 -0.85 51.00 -8.36
CA ARG A 180 0.33 51.72 -8.88
C ARG A 180 1.05 50.85 -9.90
N ALA A 181 1.17 51.42 -11.09
CA ALA A 181 1.79 50.86 -12.27
C ALA A 181 3.32 50.93 -12.18
N ARG A 182 3.96 50.05 -12.94
CA ARG A 182 5.38 50.05 -13.28
C ARG A 182 5.69 51.31 -14.12
N LEU A 183 6.78 52.00 -13.83
CA LEU A 183 7.52 52.78 -14.82
C LEU A 183 8.91 52.14 -14.89
N GLY A 184 9.27 51.65 -16.07
CA GLY A 184 10.65 51.69 -16.52
C GLY A 184 10.76 52.84 -17.50
N ASP A 185 11.88 53.54 -17.48
CA ASP A 185 12.41 54.26 -18.64
C ASP A 185 13.94 54.21 -18.56
N ASP A 186 14.52 53.99 -19.74
CA ASP A 186 15.93 53.87 -20.11
C ASP A 186 16.71 55.20 -19.95
N ASP A 187 17.96 55.10 -19.47
CA ASP A 187 19.25 55.54 -20.06
C ASP A 187 20.37 55.51 -18.99
#